data_AF-A0A1S1JBV1-F1
#
_entry.id   AF-A0A1S1JBV1-F1
#
_cell.length_a   1.000
_cell.length_b   1.000
_cell.length_c   1.000
_cell.angle_alpha   90.00
_cell.angle_beta   90.00
_cell.angle_gamma   90.00
#
_symmetry.space_group_name_H-M   'P 1'
#
loop_
_entity.id
_entity.type
_entity.pdbx_description
1 polymer ?
#
loop_
_entity_poly.entity_id
_entity_poly.type
_entity_poly.pdbx_seq_one_letter_code
_entity_poly.pdbx_strand_id
1 'polypeptide(L)'
;MLVMKKMTLCVAILFFNALIAQEKKGNKLITLYLDLKDKSLREYSINKDTTGASFSIYIKKYESKKERERVTEKYRNQIDDPDSIGLPSFSVGLYVLNEKPKRIKSLKGIEFINIKQFQKNGYITSNPTYIIHRLKDGTYLQWSATAYETL
;
A
#
# COMPACT_ATOMS: atom_id res chain seq x y z
N MET A 1 -39.55 -21.54 36.89
CA MET A 1 -39.39 -22.04 35.50
C MET A 1 -39.26 -20.92 34.45
N LEU A 2 -40.11 -19.88 34.45
CA LEU A 2 -40.02 -18.75 33.50
C LEU A 2 -38.71 -17.95 33.61
N VAL A 3 -38.22 -17.72 34.83
CA VAL A 3 -36.97 -16.98 35.12
C VAL A 3 -35.74 -17.73 34.60
N MET A 4 -35.68 -19.05 34.78
CA MET A 4 -34.62 -19.90 34.21
C MET A 4 -34.60 -19.81 32.68
N LYS A 5 -35.76 -19.89 32.01
CA LYS A 5 -35.85 -19.74 30.55
C LYS A 5 -35.34 -18.38 30.05
N LYS A 6 -35.62 -17.30 30.79
CA LYS A 6 -35.12 -15.95 30.49
C LYS A 6 -33.61 -15.83 30.68
N MET A 7 -33.04 -16.41 31.74
CA MET A 7 -31.60 -16.43 31.95
C MET A 7 -30.87 -17.26 30.88
N THR A 8 -31.39 -18.42 30.51
CA THR A 8 -30.81 -19.24 29.43
C THR A 8 -30.81 -18.49 28.10
N LEU A 9 -31.86 -17.71 27.81
CA LEU A 9 -31.93 -16.87 26.61
C LEU A 9 -30.89 -15.74 26.62
N CYS A 10 -30.71 -15.04 27.75
CA CYS A 10 -29.69 -13.99 27.87
C CYS A 10 -28.27 -14.55 27.69
N VAL A 11 -27.99 -15.72 28.26
CA VAL A 11 -26.70 -16.40 28.10
C VAL A 11 -26.48 -16.80 26.64
N ALA A 12 -27.50 -17.36 25.97
CA ALA A 12 -27.40 -17.69 24.55
C ALA A 12 -27.13 -16.46 23.67
N ILE A 13 -27.79 -15.32 23.93
CA ILE A 13 -27.54 -14.07 23.19
C ILE A 13 -26.12 -13.57 23.41
N LEU A 14 -25.57 -13.64 24.63
CA LEU A 14 -24.19 -13.26 24.91
C LEU A 14 -23.18 -14.14 24.18
N PHE A 15 -23.42 -15.45 24.12
CA PHE A 15 -22.57 -16.39 23.37
C PHE A 15 -22.63 -16.16 21.86
N PHE A 16 -23.81 -15.87 21.29
CA PHE A 16 -23.93 -15.53 19.86
C PHE A 16 -23.19 -14.24 19.50
N ASN A 17 -23.22 -13.21 20.35
CA ASN A 17 -22.46 -11.98 20.12
C ASN A 17 -20.94 -12.19 20.21
N ALA A 18 -20.48 -13.06 21.12
CA ALA A 18 -19.07 -13.40 21.24
C ALA A 18 -18.54 -14.17 20.01
N LEU A 19 -19.37 -15.00 19.37
CA LEU A 19 -19.02 -15.72 18.14
C LEU A 19 -18.91 -14.78 16.91
N ILE A 20 -19.67 -13.69 16.88
CA ILE A 20 -19.63 -12.70 15.78
C ILE A 20 -18.44 -11.73 15.94
N ALA A 21 -17.93 -11.54 17.17
CA ALA A 21 -16.79 -10.67 17.44
C ALA A 21 -15.43 -11.20 16.96
N GLN A 22 -15.35 -12.45 16.49
CA GLN A 22 -14.20 -12.93 15.71
C GLN A 22 -14.28 -12.40 14.27
N GLU A 23 -14.32 -11.07 14.10
CA GLU A 23 -13.94 -10.49 12.82
C GLU A 23 -12.49 -10.92 12.56
N LYS A 24 -12.31 -11.63 11.43
CA LYS A 24 -11.01 -11.99 10.89
C LYS A 24 -10.04 -10.83 11.14
N LYS A 25 -8.84 -11.13 11.66
CA LYS A 25 -7.64 -10.35 11.34
C LYS A 25 -7.43 -10.46 9.82
N GLY A 26 -8.33 -9.87 9.04
CA GLY A 26 -8.21 -9.74 7.62
C GLY A 26 -7.00 -8.85 7.39
N ASN A 27 -6.16 -9.25 6.46
CA ASN A 27 -5.03 -8.46 5.98
C ASN A 27 -5.45 -6.98 5.95
N LYS A 28 -4.85 -6.18 6.83
CA LYS A 28 -5.26 -4.79 7.02
C LYS A 28 -4.99 -4.08 5.70
N LEU A 29 -6.06 -3.74 4.97
CA LEU A 29 -5.98 -3.00 3.72
C LEU A 29 -5.22 -1.70 3.98
N ILE A 30 -4.17 -1.46 3.20
CA ILE A 30 -3.36 -0.26 3.34
C ILE A 30 -3.86 0.78 2.34
N THR A 31 -4.28 1.93 2.84
CA THR A 31 -4.53 3.11 2.01
C THR A 31 -3.31 4.01 2.07
N LEU A 32 -2.63 4.17 0.94
CA LEU A 32 -1.49 5.04 0.76
C LEU A 32 -1.93 6.35 0.13
N TYR A 33 -1.75 7.45 0.85
CA TYR A 33 -1.84 8.79 0.28
C TYR A 33 -0.50 9.15 -0.39
N LEU A 34 -0.53 9.34 -1.71
CA LEU A 34 0.61 9.72 -2.52
C LEU A 34 0.60 11.22 -2.84
N ASP A 35 1.57 11.92 -2.27
CA ASP A 35 1.98 13.22 -2.77
C ASP A 35 2.98 13.03 -3.91
N LEU A 36 2.58 13.38 -5.14
CA LEU A 36 3.42 13.22 -6.33
C LEU A 36 4.63 14.16 -6.36
N LYS A 37 4.73 15.08 -5.39
CA LYS A 37 5.90 15.96 -5.19
C LYS A 37 6.88 15.43 -4.13
N ASP A 38 6.57 14.33 -3.47
CA ASP A 38 7.45 13.75 -2.46
C ASP A 38 8.74 13.20 -3.10
N LYS A 39 9.90 13.49 -2.50
CA LYS A 39 11.21 13.06 -3.01
C LYS A 39 11.43 11.54 -2.90
N SER A 40 10.66 10.87 -2.04
CA SER A 40 10.67 9.42 -1.92
C SER A 40 9.90 8.73 -3.07
N LEU A 41 9.14 9.49 -3.87
CA LEU A 41 8.57 8.98 -5.12
C LEU A 41 9.64 9.05 -6.21
N ARG A 42 10.02 7.88 -6.75
CA ARG A 42 11.01 7.77 -7.82
C ARG A 42 10.43 8.24 -9.15
N GLU A 43 9.30 7.66 -9.51
CA GLU A 43 8.61 7.91 -10.77
C GLU A 43 7.13 7.56 -10.63
N TYR A 44 6.30 8.16 -11.48
CA TYR A 44 4.91 7.80 -11.62
C TYR A 44 4.45 8.03 -13.05
N SER A 45 3.42 7.29 -13.46
CA SER A 45 2.70 7.50 -14.72
C SER A 45 1.21 7.33 -14.47
N ILE A 46 0.39 8.20 -15.07
CA ILE A 46 -1.06 8.09 -15.04
C ILE A 46 -1.55 8.30 -16.47
N ASN A 47 -2.27 7.32 -17.02
CA ASN A 47 -2.83 7.43 -18.35
C ASN A 47 -3.84 8.59 -18.44
N LYS A 48 -4.01 9.15 -19.64
CA LYS A 48 -4.94 10.29 -19.86
C LYS A 48 -6.37 9.99 -19.44
N ASP A 49 -6.82 8.76 -19.64
CA ASP A 49 -8.15 8.28 -19.27
C ASP A 49 -8.23 7.81 -17.80
N THR A 50 -7.11 7.83 -17.08
CA THR A 50 -6.89 7.44 -15.68
C THR A 50 -7.10 5.95 -15.35
N THR A 51 -7.32 5.10 -16.36
CA THR A 51 -7.57 3.66 -16.15
C THR A 51 -6.29 2.86 -15.90
N GLY A 52 -5.14 3.43 -16.28
CA GLY A 52 -3.82 2.90 -15.96
C GLY A 52 -3.04 3.89 -15.12
N ALA A 53 -2.37 3.39 -14.09
CA ALA A 53 -1.45 4.18 -13.29
C ALA A 53 -0.30 3.30 -12.76
N SER A 54 0.89 3.86 -12.64
CA SER A 54 2.03 3.24 -11.99
C SER A 54 2.73 4.23 -11.08
N PHE A 55 3.24 3.73 -9.96
CA PHE A 55 3.94 4.52 -8.96
C PHE A 55 5.13 3.69 -8.47
N SER A 56 6.30 4.32 -8.39
CA SER A 56 7.51 3.68 -7.89
C SER A 56 8.03 4.48 -6.71
N ILE A 57 8.14 3.85 -5.55
CA ILE A 57 8.53 4.48 -4.30
C ILE A 57 9.91 3.96 -3.92
N TYR A 58 10.86 4.84 -3.64
CA TYR A 58 12.17 4.43 -3.17
C TYR A 58 12.08 3.69 -1.84
N ILE A 59 12.84 2.60 -1.76
CA ILE A 59 13.13 1.95 -0.49
C ILE A 59 13.99 2.92 0.33
N LYS A 60 13.62 3.10 1.59
CA LYS A 60 14.31 3.88 2.61
C LYS A 60 15.81 3.63 2.57
N LYS A 61 16.59 4.72 2.57
CA LYS A 61 18.05 4.80 2.40
C LYS A 61 18.51 4.84 0.94
N TYR A 62 17.64 4.52 -0.02
CA TYR A 62 17.98 4.51 -1.45
C TYR A 62 17.35 5.67 -2.22
N GLU A 63 16.89 6.71 -1.54
CA GLU A 63 16.37 7.93 -2.17
C GLU A 63 17.47 8.69 -2.94
N SER A 64 18.72 8.62 -2.48
CA SER A 64 19.85 9.31 -3.10
C SER A 64 20.58 8.46 -4.15
N LYS A 65 21.03 9.10 -5.23
CA LYS A 65 21.84 8.46 -6.28
C LYS A 65 23.14 7.86 -5.70
N LYS A 66 23.79 8.59 -4.79
CA LYS A 66 25.03 8.19 -4.13
C LYS A 66 24.92 6.86 -3.40
N GLU A 67 23.85 6.66 -2.62
CA GLU A 67 23.66 5.38 -1.92
C GLU A 67 23.36 4.23 -2.87
N ARG A 68 22.59 4.49 -3.94
CA ARG A 68 22.33 3.48 -4.98
C ARG A 68 23.64 3.06 -5.68
N GLU A 69 24.45 4.02 -6.09
CA GLU A 69 25.75 3.77 -6.73
C GLU A 69 26.68 2.96 -5.81
N ARG A 70 26.77 3.33 -4.52
CA ARG A 70 27.58 2.61 -3.52
C ARG A 70 27.16 1.14 -3.39
N VAL A 71 25.86 0.85 -3.38
CA VAL A 71 25.37 -0.54 -3.28
C VAL A 71 25.54 -1.29 -4.60
N THR A 72 25.30 -0.65 -5.74
CA THR A 72 25.56 -1.24 -7.06
C THR A 72 27.02 -1.62 -7.24
N GLU A 73 27.97 -0.76 -6.84
CA GLU A 73 29.40 -1.04 -6.93
C GLU A 73 29.80 -2.22 -6.03
N LYS A 74 29.31 -2.21 -4.77
CA LYS A 74 29.53 -3.33 -3.86
C LYS A 74 28.97 -4.65 -4.43
N TYR A 75 27.78 -4.60 -5.03
CA TYR A 75 27.13 -5.77 -5.63
C TYR A 75 27.95 -6.33 -6.80
N ARG A 76 28.39 -5.47 -7.72
CA ARG A 76 29.23 -5.86 -8.87
C ARG A 76 30.54 -6.52 -8.47
N ASN A 77 31.16 -6.06 -7.38
CA ASN A 77 32.43 -6.60 -6.89
C ASN A 77 32.29 -7.95 -6.15
N GLN A 78 31.07 -8.42 -5.88
CA GLN A 78 30.79 -9.66 -5.13
C GLN A 78 30.32 -10.82 -6.00
N ILE A 79 30.16 -10.61 -7.31
CA ILE A 79 29.55 -11.58 -8.23
C ILE A 79 30.52 -11.84 -9.38
N ASP A 80 30.76 -13.11 -9.69
CA ASP A 80 31.71 -13.53 -10.74
C ASP A 80 31.24 -13.12 -12.14
N ASP A 81 29.93 -13.01 -12.35
CA ASP A 81 29.29 -12.47 -13.55
C ASP A 81 28.16 -11.49 -13.17
N PRO A 82 28.48 -10.21 -12.95
CA PRO A 82 27.51 -9.20 -12.54
C PRO A 82 26.51 -8.83 -13.64
N ASP A 83 26.73 -9.26 -14.89
CA ASP A 83 25.80 -9.05 -15.99
C ASP A 83 24.73 -10.16 -16.05
N SER A 84 24.99 -11.31 -15.43
CA SER A 84 24.03 -12.43 -15.33
C SER A 84 22.98 -12.26 -14.24
N ILE A 85 23.28 -11.49 -13.19
CA ILE A 85 22.38 -11.27 -12.04
C ILE A 85 22.02 -9.78 -12.00
N GLY A 86 20.77 -9.45 -12.33
CA GLY A 86 20.27 -8.08 -12.41
C GLY A 86 20.62 -7.21 -11.19
N LEU A 87 20.61 -5.89 -11.39
CA LEU A 87 20.94 -4.94 -10.34
C LEU A 87 19.98 -5.05 -9.15
N PRO A 88 20.43 -4.73 -7.92
CA PRO A 88 19.53 -4.74 -6.77
C PRO A 88 18.38 -3.75 -6.93
N SER A 89 17.18 -4.18 -6.55
CA SER A 89 16.00 -3.32 -6.52
C SER A 89 16.13 -2.22 -5.48
N PHE A 90 15.82 -0.98 -5.88
CA PHE A 90 15.84 0.18 -4.99
C PHE A 90 14.46 0.79 -4.75
N SER A 91 13.41 0.19 -5.29
CA SER A 91 12.06 0.73 -5.25
C SER A 91 11.00 -0.35 -5.11
N VAL A 92 9.84 0.03 -4.59
CA VAL A 92 8.62 -0.77 -4.60
C VAL A 92 7.67 -0.17 -5.63
N GLY A 93 7.23 -1.01 -6.56
CA GLY A 93 6.29 -0.63 -7.60
C GLY A 93 4.85 -0.89 -7.16
N LEU A 94 3.94 0.01 -7.55
CA LEU A 94 2.50 -0.17 -7.46
C LEU A 94 1.91 0.13 -8.83
N TYR A 95 1.07 -0.76 -9.36
CA TYR A 95 0.41 -0.55 -10.64
C TYR A 95 -1.10 -0.75 -10.56
N VAL A 96 -1.77 -0.15 -11.54
CA VAL A 96 -3.20 -0.27 -11.81
C VAL A 96 -3.36 -0.48 -13.31
N LEU A 97 -4.13 -1.50 -13.70
CA LEU A 97 -4.38 -1.84 -15.10
C LEU A 97 -5.88 -1.88 -15.36
N ASN A 98 -6.33 -1.08 -16.33
CA ASN A 98 -7.71 -1.05 -16.83
C ASN A 98 -8.78 -0.83 -15.74
N GLU A 99 -8.44 -0.11 -14.66
CA GLU A 99 -9.35 0.18 -13.56
C GLU A 99 -9.49 1.69 -13.37
N LYS A 100 -10.73 2.19 -13.50
CA LYS A 100 -11.01 3.62 -13.35
C LYS A 100 -11.03 4.00 -11.87
N PRO A 101 -10.32 5.07 -11.46
CA PRO A 101 -10.29 5.47 -10.06
C PRO A 101 -11.66 5.93 -9.59
N LYS A 102 -11.94 5.65 -8.32
CA LYS A 102 -13.03 6.30 -7.62
C LYS A 102 -12.64 7.74 -7.33
N ARG A 103 -13.45 8.69 -7.78
CA ARG A 103 -13.30 10.09 -7.38
C ARG A 103 -13.97 10.32 -6.04
N ILE A 104 -13.24 10.86 -5.08
CA ILE A 104 -13.73 11.18 -3.73
C ILE A 104 -13.55 12.67 -3.44
N LYS A 105 -14.49 13.25 -2.68
CA LYS A 105 -14.50 14.69 -2.38
C LYS A 105 -13.71 15.04 -1.11
N SER A 106 -13.49 14.08 -0.23
CA SER A 106 -12.86 14.29 1.09
C SER A 106 -12.20 13.01 1.58
N LEU A 107 -11.18 13.15 2.43
CA LEU A 107 -10.53 12.07 3.16
C LEU A 107 -11.17 11.79 4.54
N LYS A 108 -12.24 12.51 4.90
CA LYS A 108 -12.91 12.33 6.21
C LYS A 108 -13.40 10.90 6.36
N GLY A 109 -12.94 10.22 7.42
CA GLY A 109 -13.30 8.83 7.72
C GLY A 109 -12.50 7.78 6.93
N ILE A 110 -11.49 8.20 6.15
CA ILE A 110 -10.55 7.28 5.48
C ILE A 110 -9.26 7.26 6.28
N GLU A 111 -8.92 6.12 6.85
CA GLU A 111 -7.58 5.89 7.41
C GLU A 111 -6.59 5.72 6.26
N PHE A 112 -5.52 6.51 6.26
CA PHE A 112 -4.43 6.40 5.30
C PHE A 112 -3.08 6.62 5.96
N ILE A 113 -2.05 6.13 5.30
CA ILE A 113 -0.65 6.41 5.61
C ILE A 113 -0.02 7.23 4.49
N ASN A 114 1.02 7.99 4.79
CA ASN A 114 1.85 8.64 3.78
C ASN A 114 3.06 7.78 3.39
N ILE A 115 3.82 8.22 2.38
CA ILE A 115 5.01 7.51 1.87
C ILE A 115 6.03 7.22 2.99
N LYS A 116 6.28 8.16 3.90
CA LYS A 116 7.24 7.98 5.00
C LYS A 116 6.80 6.89 5.98
N GLN A 117 5.51 6.83 6.30
CA GLN A 117 4.92 5.78 7.12
C GLN A 117 4.97 4.43 6.41
N PHE A 118 4.69 4.41 5.10
CA PHE A 118 4.81 3.21 4.26
C PHE A 118 6.24 2.66 4.27
N GLN A 119 7.25 3.51 4.10
CA GLN A 119 8.67 3.16 4.20
C GLN A 119 9.06 2.62 5.59
N LYS A 120 8.46 3.15 6.67
CA LYS A 120 8.75 2.72 8.04
C LYS A 120 8.18 1.33 8.35
N ASN A 121 7.05 0.98 7.75
CA ASN A 121 6.33 -0.26 8.01
C ASN A 121 6.84 -1.45 7.19
N GLY A 122 7.99 -1.32 6.52
CA GLY A 122 8.62 -2.41 5.78
C GLY A 122 7.92 -2.77 4.47
N TYR A 123 7.23 -1.81 3.84
CA TYR A 123 6.57 -2.00 2.53
C TYR A 123 5.60 -3.18 2.50
N ILE A 124 4.90 -3.45 3.60
CA ILE A 124 3.89 -4.50 3.62
C ILE A 124 2.86 -4.15 2.55
N THR A 125 2.85 -4.91 1.45
CA THR A 125 1.91 -4.75 0.34
C THR A 125 1.01 -5.97 0.29
N SER A 126 0.36 -6.30 1.41
CA SER A 126 -0.70 -7.30 1.40
C SER A 126 -1.91 -6.74 0.62
N ASN A 127 -2.32 -7.44 -0.44
CA ASN A 127 -3.44 -7.13 -1.33
C ASN A 127 -4.69 -6.52 -0.65
N PRO A 128 -5.46 -5.67 -1.36
CA PRO A 128 -5.06 -4.56 -2.25
C PRO A 128 -4.61 -3.30 -1.49
N THR A 129 -3.65 -2.56 -2.07
CA THR A 129 -3.26 -1.23 -1.56
C THR A 129 -4.08 -0.17 -2.27
N TYR A 130 -4.82 0.66 -1.53
CA TYR A 130 -5.49 1.79 -2.14
C TYR A 130 -4.52 2.96 -2.30
N ILE A 131 -4.44 3.53 -3.50
CA ILE A 131 -3.63 4.72 -3.75
C ILE A 131 -4.56 5.91 -3.85
N ILE A 132 -4.32 6.92 -3.01
CA ILE A 132 -5.05 8.18 -3.05
C ILE A 132 -4.12 9.30 -3.52
N HIS A 133 -4.55 10.03 -4.56
CA HIS A 133 -3.87 11.22 -5.05
C HIS A 133 -4.81 12.42 -5.09
N ARG A 134 -4.34 13.60 -4.65
CA ARG A 134 -5.10 14.85 -4.65
C ARG A 134 -4.97 15.60 -5.99
N LEU A 135 -6.11 15.91 -6.60
CA LEU A 135 -6.20 16.72 -7.81
C LEU A 135 -6.11 18.22 -7.51
N LYS A 136 -5.84 19.02 -8.55
CA LYS A 136 -5.73 20.48 -8.47
C LYS A 136 -7.03 21.16 -8.00
N ASP A 137 -8.18 20.56 -8.28
CA ASP A 137 -9.49 21.05 -7.86
C ASP A 137 -9.84 20.72 -6.40
N GLY A 138 -8.93 20.07 -5.67
CA GLY A 138 -9.12 19.68 -4.28
C GLY A 138 -9.82 18.34 -4.07
N THR A 139 -10.32 17.69 -5.12
CA THR A 139 -10.84 16.30 -5.05
C THR A 139 -9.70 15.28 -5.11
N TYR A 140 -10.02 13.99 -4.95
CA TYR A 140 -9.01 12.93 -4.95
C TYR A 140 -9.42 11.79 -5.88
N LEU A 141 -8.41 11.13 -6.43
CA LEU A 141 -8.55 9.86 -7.13
C LEU A 141 -8.08 8.74 -6.22
N GLN A 142 -8.85 7.66 -6.15
CA GLN A 142 -8.54 6.46 -5.40
C GLN A 142 -8.52 5.25 -6.35
N TRP A 143 -7.39 4.56 -6.44
CA TRP A 143 -7.24 3.31 -7.19
C TRP A 143 -7.04 2.12 -6.25
N SER A 144 -7.49 0.93 -6.66
CA SER A 144 -6.99 -0.34 -6.11
C SER A 144 -5.72 -0.72 -6.86
N ALA A 145 -4.58 -0.76 -6.17
CA ALA A 145 -3.28 -1.02 -6.77
C ALA A 145 -2.68 -2.35 -6.29
N THR A 146 -1.95 -2.97 -7.21
CA THR A 146 -1.18 -4.20 -6.96
C THR A 146 0.29 -3.84 -6.85
N ALA A 147 0.96 -4.38 -5.84
CA ALA A 147 2.39 -4.19 -5.68
C ALA A 147 3.20 -5.18 -6.53
N TYR A 148 4.37 -4.74 -6.95
CA TYR A 148 5.36 -5.55 -7.63
C TYR A 148 6.76 -5.11 -7.22
N GLU A 149 7.70 -6.05 -7.28
CA GLU A 149 9.11 -5.74 -7.11
C GLU A 149 9.67 -5.25 -8.45
N THR A 150 10.37 -4.12 -8.43
CA THR A 150 11.14 -3.70 -9.61
C THR A 150 12.37 -4.58 -9.72
N LEU A 151 12.50 -5.37 -10.78
CA LEU A 151 13.72 -6.12 -11.11
C LEU A 151 14.88 -5.17 -11.45
#